data_AF-A0A410P6S0-F1
#
_entry.id   AF-A0A410P6S0-F1
#
_cell.length_a   1.000
_cell.length_b   1.000
_cell.length_c   1.000
_cell.angle_alpha   90.00
_cell.angle_beta   90.00
_cell.angle_gamma   90.00
#
_symmetry.space_group_name_H-M   'P 1'
#
loop_
_entity.id
_entity.type
_entity.pdbx_description
1 polymer ?
#
loop_
_entity_poly.entity_id
_entity_poly.type
_entity_poly.pdbx_seq_one_letter_code
_entity_poly.pdbx_strand_id
1 'polypeptide(L)'
;MQTTEQLSEIRGVSVGTGKAHLRDVEQFIIGKYLGLPYRHRGRSLEGLDCWGFLKLVYADLGVRLFDIEDLEYSKIWGAQGKDYFKEHYFHDWVSVKTPEMLDGVLFVNSRKIANHAGIILSNGRFIHCARPGVIISRINDPSWQTKIEGFYRLKDRIC
;
A
#
# COMPACT_ATOMS: atom_id res chain seq x y z
N MET A 1 -36.21 -32.96 -7.56
CA MET A 1 -34.82 -33.41 -7.34
C MET A 1 -33.94 -32.17 -7.50
N GLN A 2 -33.68 -31.42 -6.42
CA GLN A 2 -32.43 -31.48 -5.64
C GLN A 2 -31.19 -31.33 -6.54
N THR A 3 -30.67 -30.10 -6.71
CA THR A 3 -29.60 -29.42 -5.91
C THR A 3 -28.19 -29.86 -6.30
N THR A 4 -27.40 -28.91 -6.81
CA THR A 4 -25.94 -28.80 -6.60
C THR A 4 -25.59 -27.32 -6.90
N GLU A 5 -25.75 -26.44 -5.92
CA GLU A 5 -24.70 -25.94 -5.03
C GLU A 5 -23.69 -24.98 -5.69
N GLN A 6 -23.92 -23.70 -5.39
CA GLN A 6 -22.94 -22.66 -5.01
C GLN A 6 -21.46 -22.93 -5.38
N LEU A 7 -20.99 -22.22 -6.40
CA LEU A 7 -19.57 -21.91 -6.58
C LEU A 7 -19.38 -20.38 -6.56
N SER A 8 -19.18 -19.90 -5.33
CA SER A 8 -18.33 -18.77 -4.92
C SER A 8 -18.47 -17.44 -5.66
N GLU A 9 -19.44 -16.63 -5.23
CA GLU A 9 -19.32 -15.17 -5.23
C GLU A 9 -18.24 -14.73 -4.22
N ILE A 10 -16.98 -14.70 -4.64
CA ILE A 10 -15.93 -13.94 -3.92
C ILE A 10 -15.09 -13.17 -4.94
N ARG A 11 -15.72 -12.32 -5.76
CA ARG A 11 -15.01 -11.30 -6.56
C ARG A 11 -15.94 -10.14 -6.84
N GLY A 12 -15.83 -9.09 -6.04
CA GLY A 12 -16.60 -7.86 -6.23
C GLY A 12 -17.03 -7.26 -4.90
N VAL A 13 -16.07 -6.75 -4.13
CA VAL A 13 -16.38 -5.77 -3.10
C VAL A 13 -16.87 -4.52 -3.83
N SER A 14 -18.18 -4.33 -3.96
CA SER A 14 -18.77 -3.11 -4.48
C SER A 14 -18.48 -1.98 -3.49
N VAL A 15 -17.69 -0.97 -3.87
CA VAL A 15 -17.24 0.08 -2.94
C VAL A 15 -18.32 1.13 -2.78
N GLY A 16 -19.25 0.83 -1.87
CA GLY A 16 -20.14 1.82 -1.31
C GLY A 16 -19.35 2.79 -0.41
N THR A 17 -19.56 4.09 -0.57
CA THR A 17 -18.85 5.19 0.12
C THR A 17 -19.20 5.34 1.62
N GLY A 18 -19.72 4.28 2.26
CA GLY A 18 -20.19 4.29 3.65
C GLY A 18 -19.09 3.94 4.67
N LYS A 19 -19.17 4.50 5.89
CA LYS A 19 -18.26 4.18 7.01
C LYS A 19 -18.21 2.69 7.38
N ALA A 20 -19.31 1.94 7.19
CA ALA A 20 -19.34 0.50 7.44
C ALA A 20 -18.41 -0.24 6.47
N HIS A 21 -18.48 0.10 5.19
CA HIS A 21 -17.65 -0.46 4.14
C HIS A 21 -16.15 -0.23 4.37
N LEU A 22 -15.75 0.98 4.81
CA LEU A 22 -14.35 1.26 5.09
C LEU A 22 -13.78 0.42 6.24
N ARG A 23 -14.59 0.11 7.26
CA ARG A 23 -14.16 -0.80 8.33
C ARG A 23 -13.94 -2.20 7.81
N ASP A 24 -14.83 -2.70 6.95
CA ASP A 24 -14.70 -4.05 6.37
C ASP A 24 -13.47 -4.16 5.48
N VAL A 25 -13.18 -3.12 4.69
CA VAL A 25 -11.95 -3.03 3.88
C VAL A 25 -10.70 -3.02 4.76
N GLU A 26 -10.68 -2.21 5.82
CA GLU A 26 -9.55 -2.20 6.77
C GLU A 26 -9.34 -3.58 7.42
N GLN A 27 -10.41 -4.24 7.86
CA GLN A 27 -10.32 -5.58 8.45
C GLN A 27 -9.86 -6.62 7.43
N PHE A 28 -10.31 -6.53 6.19
CA PHE A 28 -9.84 -7.39 5.10
C PHE A 28 -8.32 -7.24 4.88
N ILE A 29 -7.83 -6.00 4.77
CA ILE A 29 -6.40 -5.72 4.58
C ILE A 29 -5.59 -6.28 5.75
N ILE A 30 -6.02 -5.98 6.98
CA ILE A 30 -5.32 -6.45 8.18
C ILE A 30 -5.33 -7.98 8.25
N GLY A 31 -6.50 -8.61 8.06
CA GLY A 31 -6.66 -10.06 8.18
C GLY A 31 -5.86 -10.84 7.13
N LYS A 32 -5.72 -10.29 5.91
CA LYS A 32 -4.98 -10.96 4.83
C LYS A 32 -3.47 -10.73 4.90
N TYR A 33 -3.02 -9.54 5.29
CA TYR A 33 -1.62 -9.14 5.10
C TYR A 33 -0.80 -9.04 6.38
N LEU A 34 -1.41 -8.77 7.54
CA LEU A 34 -0.65 -8.55 8.77
C LEU A 34 0.20 -9.79 9.11
N GLY A 35 1.49 -9.59 9.38
CA GLY A 35 2.43 -10.65 9.73
C GLY A 35 3.07 -11.38 8.55
N LEU A 36 2.68 -11.10 7.29
CA LEU A 36 3.39 -11.67 6.13
C LEU A 36 4.87 -11.24 6.14
N PRO A 37 5.80 -12.15 5.78
CA PRO A 37 7.22 -11.89 5.94
C PRO A 37 7.74 -10.86 4.94
N TYR A 38 8.83 -10.19 5.32
CA TYR A 38 9.55 -9.33 4.39
C TYR A 38 10.39 -10.15 3.43
N ARG A 39 10.34 -9.79 2.15
CA ARG A 39 11.25 -10.26 1.12
C ARG A 39 11.59 -9.10 0.19
N HIS A 40 12.88 -8.83 -0.01
CA HIS A 40 13.31 -7.82 -0.98
C HIS A 40 12.77 -8.18 -2.37
N ARG A 41 12.09 -7.23 -3.04
CA ARG A 41 11.39 -7.45 -4.32
C ARG A 41 10.28 -8.50 -4.24
N GLY A 42 9.75 -8.76 -3.05
CA GLY A 42 8.65 -9.68 -2.83
C GLY A 42 7.37 -9.17 -3.50
N ARG A 43 6.63 -10.07 -4.17
CA ARG A 43 5.39 -9.78 -4.91
C ARG A 43 4.29 -10.81 -4.65
N SER A 44 4.40 -11.58 -3.57
CA SER A 44 3.50 -12.69 -3.27
C SER A 44 3.31 -12.87 -1.76
N LEU A 45 2.36 -13.71 -1.35
CA LEU A 45 2.04 -13.91 0.06
C LEU A 45 3.16 -14.63 0.83
N GLU A 46 4.10 -15.28 0.15
CA GLU A 46 5.29 -15.89 0.75
C GLU A 46 6.35 -14.84 1.13
N GLY A 47 6.20 -13.59 0.69
CA GLY A 47 6.99 -12.47 1.17
C GLY A 47 6.89 -11.23 0.29
N LEU A 48 6.90 -10.06 0.95
CA LEU A 48 6.66 -8.76 0.33
C LEU A 48 7.77 -7.76 0.66
N ASP A 49 8.02 -6.81 -0.23
CA ASP A 49 8.59 -5.52 0.16
C ASP A 49 7.48 -4.47 0.30
N CYS A 50 7.84 -3.23 0.62
CA CYS A 50 6.85 -2.16 0.78
C CYS A 50 6.04 -1.90 -0.50
N TRP A 51 6.66 -1.98 -1.67
CA TRP A 51 5.95 -1.75 -2.94
C TRP A 51 5.06 -2.92 -3.33
N GLY A 52 5.58 -4.16 -3.26
CA GLY A 52 4.81 -5.37 -3.51
C GLY A 52 3.61 -5.49 -2.58
N PHE A 53 3.75 -5.06 -1.33
CA PHE A 53 2.64 -4.95 -0.40
C PHE A 53 1.56 -3.97 -0.90
N LEU A 54 1.93 -2.73 -1.26
CA LEU A 54 1.00 -1.76 -1.84
C LEU A 54 0.30 -2.37 -3.07
N LYS A 55 1.07 -2.92 -4.01
CA LYS A 55 0.53 -3.52 -5.24
C LYS A 55 -0.52 -4.58 -4.98
N LEU A 56 -0.26 -5.52 -4.07
CA LEU A 56 -1.21 -6.59 -3.78
C LEU A 56 -2.46 -6.07 -3.09
N VAL A 57 -2.33 -5.14 -2.13
CA VAL A 57 -3.49 -4.54 -1.47
C VAL A 57 -4.37 -3.83 -2.49
N TYR A 58 -3.81 -2.95 -3.32
CA TYR A 58 -4.61 -2.23 -4.31
C TYR A 58 -5.18 -3.17 -5.38
N ALA A 59 -4.45 -4.22 -5.79
CA ALA A 59 -4.96 -5.22 -6.73
C ALA A 59 -6.17 -5.98 -6.17
N ASP A 60 -6.17 -6.34 -4.88
CA ASP A 60 -7.35 -6.93 -4.23
C ASP A 60 -8.54 -5.97 -4.18
N LEU A 61 -8.26 -4.67 -4.12
CA LEU A 61 -9.27 -3.60 -4.19
C LEU A 61 -9.61 -3.20 -5.63
N GLY A 62 -9.17 -3.97 -6.62
CA GLY A 62 -9.51 -3.75 -8.04
C GLY A 62 -8.64 -2.73 -8.77
N VAL A 63 -7.63 -2.15 -8.13
CA VAL A 63 -6.72 -1.17 -8.73
C VAL A 63 -5.37 -1.80 -9.05
N ARG A 64 -4.97 -1.76 -10.32
CA ARG A 64 -3.65 -2.23 -10.75
C ARG A 64 -2.67 -1.05 -10.74
N LEU A 65 -1.85 -0.97 -9.70
CA LEU A 65 -0.75 -0.02 -9.68
C LEU A 65 0.32 -0.39 -10.71
N PHE A 66 0.94 0.65 -11.26
CA PHE A 66 2.17 0.56 -12.03
C PHE A 66 3.25 -0.28 -11.29
N ASP A 67 4.04 -1.14 -11.96
CA ASP A 67 5.27 -1.66 -11.33
C ASP A 67 6.47 -0.79 -11.63
N ILE A 68 7.22 -0.52 -10.56
CA ILE A 68 8.58 -0.03 -10.66
C ILE A 68 9.42 -1.03 -11.48
N GLU A 69 9.24 -2.34 -11.33
CA GLU A 69 9.96 -3.31 -12.17
C GLU A 69 9.54 -3.34 -13.65
N ASP A 70 8.44 -2.67 -14.05
CA ASP A 70 8.08 -2.49 -15.47
C ASP A 70 8.99 -1.46 -16.16
N LEU A 71 9.81 -0.75 -15.39
CA LEU A 71 10.79 0.20 -15.89
C LEU A 71 12.18 -0.45 -15.94
N GLU A 72 12.84 -0.34 -17.09
CA GLU A 72 14.24 -0.73 -17.22
C GLU A 72 15.15 0.23 -16.43
N TYR A 73 15.50 -0.12 -15.19
CA TYR A 73 16.56 0.59 -14.46
C TYR A 73 17.59 -0.29 -13.77
N SER A 74 18.80 0.27 -13.70
CA SER A 74 19.97 -0.28 -13.02
C SER A 74 19.65 -0.65 -11.57
N LYS A 75 20.05 -1.87 -11.14
CA LYS A 75 19.90 -2.40 -9.76
C LYS A 75 20.45 -1.49 -8.64
N ILE A 76 21.20 -0.44 -8.99
CA ILE A 76 21.94 0.46 -8.08
C ILE A 76 21.32 1.88 -8.04
N TRP A 77 20.16 2.08 -8.66
CA TRP A 77 19.53 3.41 -8.85
C TRP A 77 19.35 4.22 -7.56
N GLY A 78 18.95 3.59 -6.45
CA GLY A 78 18.76 4.27 -5.16
C GLY A 78 20.07 4.79 -4.55
N ALA A 79 21.22 4.22 -4.92
CA ALA A 79 22.53 4.73 -4.52
C ALA A 79 23.04 5.86 -5.43
N GLN A 80 22.38 6.12 -6.55
CA GLN A 80 22.65 7.24 -7.45
C GLN A 80 21.81 8.50 -7.12
N GLY A 81 21.02 8.46 -6.04
CA GLY A 81 20.22 9.60 -5.59
C GLY A 81 18.93 9.85 -6.39
N LYS A 82 18.50 8.88 -7.20
CA LYS A 82 17.23 8.94 -7.94
C LYS A 82 16.06 8.51 -7.06
N ASP A 83 14.94 9.22 -7.14
CA ASP A 83 13.76 8.99 -6.30
C ASP A 83 12.61 8.47 -7.17
N TYR A 84 12.76 7.23 -7.65
CA TYR A 84 11.76 6.61 -8.54
C TYR A 84 10.38 6.46 -7.88
N PHE A 85 10.33 6.33 -6.55
CA PHE A 85 9.06 6.37 -5.84
C PHE A 85 8.37 7.72 -6.08
N LYS A 86 9.06 8.84 -5.82
CA LYS A 86 8.49 10.17 -6.03
C LYS A 86 8.24 10.52 -7.50
N GLU A 87 9.15 10.11 -8.39
CA GLU A 87 9.07 10.38 -9.83
C GLU A 87 7.87 9.68 -10.48
N HIS A 88 7.45 8.51 -9.97
CA HIS A 88 6.37 7.71 -10.56
C HIS A 88 5.07 7.69 -9.76
N TYR A 89 5.06 8.12 -8.50
CA TYR A 89 3.82 8.24 -7.70
C TYR A 89 2.76 9.09 -8.40
N PHE A 90 3.16 10.13 -9.13
CA PHE A 90 2.23 10.99 -9.88
C PHE A 90 1.54 10.29 -11.05
N HIS A 91 1.89 9.05 -11.41
CA HIS A 91 1.18 8.30 -12.43
C HIS A 91 -0.25 7.97 -11.96
N ASP A 92 -0.34 7.21 -10.86
CA ASP A 92 -1.62 6.75 -10.32
C ASP A 92 -2.15 7.66 -9.19
N TRP A 93 -1.34 8.59 -8.65
CA TRP A 93 -1.65 9.29 -7.40
C TRP A 93 -1.55 10.82 -7.49
N VAL A 94 -2.21 11.50 -6.55
CA VAL A 94 -2.14 12.95 -6.32
C VAL A 94 -1.79 13.24 -4.87
N SER A 95 -0.98 14.26 -4.61
CA SER A 95 -0.61 14.65 -3.24
C SER A 95 -1.81 15.24 -2.50
N VAL A 96 -1.99 14.86 -1.24
CA VAL A 96 -3.03 15.40 -0.34
C VAL A 96 -2.42 15.92 0.96
N LYS A 97 -3.03 16.97 1.54
CA LYS A 97 -2.57 17.53 2.82
C LYS A 97 -3.10 16.77 4.04
N THR A 98 -4.34 16.30 3.94
CA THR A 98 -5.02 15.58 5.01
C THR A 98 -5.29 14.15 4.52
N PRO A 99 -4.58 13.14 5.06
CA PRO A 99 -4.76 11.77 4.62
C PRO A 99 -6.10 11.20 5.08
N GLU A 100 -6.69 10.37 4.23
CA GLU A 100 -7.84 9.51 4.51
C GLU A 100 -7.40 8.04 4.45
N MET A 101 -8.28 7.13 4.90
CA MET A 101 -8.04 5.70 4.78
C MET A 101 -7.82 5.33 3.31
N LEU A 102 -6.90 4.39 3.06
CA LEU A 102 -6.45 3.96 1.72
C LEU A 102 -5.57 4.97 0.97
N ASP A 103 -5.30 6.15 1.53
CA ASP A 103 -4.21 6.97 1.02
C ASP A 103 -2.86 6.30 1.32
N GLY A 104 -1.88 6.60 0.50
CA GLY A 104 -0.51 6.13 0.62
C GLY A 104 0.28 7.14 1.41
N VAL A 105 1.20 6.64 2.23
CA VAL A 105 2.19 7.47 2.93
C VAL A 105 3.57 7.09 2.43
N LEU A 106 4.33 8.11 2.02
CA LEU A 106 5.70 7.96 1.55
C LEU A 106 6.66 8.46 2.62
N PHE A 107 7.77 7.74 2.80
CA PHE A 107 8.81 8.06 3.78
C PHE A 107 10.18 8.20 3.13
N VAL A 108 10.97 9.11 3.67
CA VAL A 108 12.34 9.40 3.24
C VAL A 108 13.38 8.95 4.26
N ASN A 109 14.58 8.64 3.76
CA ASN A 109 15.76 8.42 4.60
C ASN A 109 16.40 9.75 5.07
N SER A 110 17.52 9.65 5.79
CA SER A 110 18.28 10.82 6.28
C SER A 110 18.81 11.73 5.17
N ARG A 111 18.93 11.23 3.94
CA ARG A 111 19.33 11.99 2.75
C ARG A 111 18.13 12.56 1.97
N LYS A 112 16.93 12.51 2.54
CA LYS A 112 15.68 12.99 1.92
C LYS A 112 15.28 12.28 0.62
N ILE A 113 15.74 11.03 0.44
CA ILE A 113 15.37 10.17 -0.69
C ILE A 113 14.24 9.24 -0.22
N ALA A 114 13.15 9.16 -0.97
CA ALA A 114 12.06 8.27 -0.64
C ALA A 114 12.48 6.80 -0.78
N ASN A 115 12.19 6.00 0.24
CA ASN A 115 12.70 4.63 0.31
C ASN A 115 11.74 3.63 0.97
N HIS A 116 10.57 4.10 1.41
CA HIS A 116 9.60 3.27 2.11
C HIS A 116 8.20 3.84 1.96
N ALA A 117 7.20 2.96 1.92
CA ALA A 117 5.79 3.34 1.75
C ALA A 117 4.86 2.47 2.60
N GLY A 118 3.65 2.97 2.84
CA GLY A 118 2.57 2.28 3.53
C GLY A 118 1.20 2.79 3.12
N ILE A 119 0.15 2.16 3.65
CA ILE A 119 -1.25 2.52 3.40
C ILE A 119 -1.87 3.01 4.70
N ILE A 120 -2.50 4.19 4.65
CA ILE A 120 -3.21 4.80 5.76
C ILE A 120 -4.42 3.95 6.15
N LEU A 121 -4.51 3.68 7.43
CA LEU A 121 -5.60 3.01 8.10
C LEU A 121 -6.40 4.03 8.94
N SER A 122 -7.48 3.57 9.58
CA SER A 122 -8.23 4.43 10.49
C SER A 122 -7.40 4.80 11.74
N ASN A 123 -7.81 5.89 12.40
CA ASN A 123 -7.27 6.33 13.70
C ASN A 123 -5.77 6.69 13.67
N GLY A 124 -5.28 7.28 12.57
CA GLY A 124 -3.89 7.72 12.44
C GLY A 124 -2.88 6.56 12.40
N ARG A 125 -3.35 5.37 12.03
CA ARG A 125 -2.52 4.19 11.82
C ARG A 125 -2.16 4.07 10.35
N PHE A 126 -1.15 3.28 10.06
CA PHE A 126 -0.85 2.83 8.70
C PHE A 126 -0.28 1.42 8.75
N ILE A 127 -0.49 0.66 7.68
CA ILE A 127 0.06 -0.68 7.49
C ILE A 127 1.14 -0.65 6.42
N HIS A 128 2.22 -1.38 6.63
CA HIS A 128 3.35 -1.41 5.72
C HIS A 128 4.18 -2.68 5.88
N CYS A 129 4.90 -3.09 4.84
CA CYS A 129 5.91 -4.15 4.93
C CYS A 129 7.29 -3.57 5.27
N ALA A 130 7.77 -3.79 6.49
CA ALA A 130 9.13 -3.45 6.93
C ALA A 130 9.96 -4.71 7.16
N ARG A 131 11.22 -4.59 7.60
CA ARG A 131 12.10 -5.76 7.84
C ARG A 131 11.48 -6.88 8.69
N PRO A 132 10.69 -6.61 9.74
CA PRO A 132 10.02 -7.67 10.51
C PRO A 132 8.85 -8.34 9.79
N GLY A 133 8.42 -7.83 8.62
CA GLY A 133 7.21 -8.23 7.90
C GLY A 133 6.20 -7.09 7.78
N VAL A 134 4.97 -7.45 7.41
CA VAL A 134 3.84 -6.52 7.37
C VAL A 134 3.38 -6.22 8.79
N ILE A 135 3.46 -4.95 9.18
CA ILE A 135 3.13 -4.46 10.52
C ILE A 135 2.26 -3.21 10.45
N ILE A 136 1.61 -2.89 11.58
CA ILE A 136 0.84 -1.67 11.76
C ILE A 136 1.63 -0.72 12.66
N SER A 137 1.80 0.50 12.19
CA SER A 137 2.47 1.59 12.90
C SER A 137 1.52 2.79 13.06
N ARG A 138 1.91 3.76 13.89
CA ARG A 138 1.18 5.02 14.06
C ARG A 138 1.93 6.16 13.40
N ILE A 139 1.18 7.05 12.76
CA ILE A 139 1.77 8.14 12.00
C ILE A 139 2.41 9.22 12.87
N ASN A 140 1.90 9.35 14.10
CA ASN A 140 2.40 10.28 15.09
C ASN A 140 3.54 9.70 15.95
N ASP A 141 3.98 8.46 15.67
CA ASP A 141 5.20 7.94 16.25
C ASP A 141 6.39 8.78 15.75
N PRO A 142 7.19 9.39 16.63
CA PRO A 142 8.32 10.25 16.22
C PRO A 142 9.29 9.58 15.24
N SER A 143 9.45 8.25 15.33
CA SER A 143 10.31 7.46 14.45
C SER A 143 9.85 7.44 12.99
N TRP A 144 8.54 7.65 12.77
CA TRP A 144 7.91 7.74 11.46
C TRP A 144 7.60 9.17 11.07
N GLN A 145 7.05 9.96 11.99
CA GLN A 145 6.59 11.33 11.73
C GLN A 145 7.68 12.20 11.11
N THR A 146 8.91 12.10 11.62
CA THR A 146 10.07 12.88 11.14
C THR A 146 10.54 12.48 9.74
N LYS A 147 10.09 11.32 9.24
CA LYS A 147 10.46 10.75 7.93
C LYS A 147 9.35 10.87 6.90
N ILE A 148 8.17 11.35 7.26
CA ILE A 148 7.07 11.51 6.31
C ILE A 148 7.50 12.49 5.23
N GLU A 149 7.42 12.04 3.98
CA GLU A 149 7.61 12.87 2.80
C GLU A 149 6.28 13.51 2.41
N GLY A 150 5.21 12.70 2.36
CA GLY A 150 3.89 13.17 1.94
C GLY A 150 2.84 12.07 1.96
N PHE A 151 1.61 12.50 1.66
CA PHE A 151 0.44 11.64 1.51
C PHE A 151 -0.09 11.74 0.10
N TYR A 152 -0.58 10.61 -0.39
CA TYR A 152 -0.95 10.46 -1.78
C TYR A 152 -2.27 9.71 -1.88
N ARG A 153 -3.17 10.17 -2.74
CA ARG A 153 -4.45 9.55 -3.03
C ARG A 153 -4.49 9.06 -4.46
N LEU A 154 -5.03 7.87 -4.69
CA LEU A 154 -5.24 7.37 -6.05
C LEU A 154 -6.19 8.27 -6.84
N LYS A 155 -5.85 8.53 -8.10
CA LYS A 155 -6.66 9.31 -9.04
C LYS A 155 -7.95 8.58 -9.38
N ASP A 156 -7.80 7.31 -9.75
CA ASP A 156 -8.91 6.42 -9.95
C ASP A 156 -9.36 5.93 -8.58
N ARG A 157 -10.50 6.47 -8.14
CA ARG A 157 -11.07 6.07 -6.85
C ARG A 157 -11.38 4.57 -6.91
N ILE A 158 -10.96 3.88 -5.86
CA ILE A 158 -11.39 2.52 -5.56
C ILE A 158 -12.93 2.55 -5.49
N CYS A 159 -13.59 1.84 -6.39
CA CYS A 159 -15.02 1.92 -6.71
C CYS A 159 -15.77 0.61 -6.44
#